data_AF-R6TQY4-F1
#
_entry.id   AF-R6TQY4-F1
#
_cell.length_a   1.000
_cell.length_b   1.000
_cell.length_c   1.000
_cell.angle_alpha   90.00
_cell.angle_beta   90.00
_cell.angle_gamma   90.00
#
_symmetry.space_group_name_H-M   'P 1'
#
loop_
_entity.id
_entity.type
_entity.pdbx_description
1 polymer ?
#
loop_
_entity_poly.entity_id
_entity_poly.type
_entity_poly.pdbx_seq_one_letter_code
_entity_poly.pdbx_strand_id
1 'polypeptide(L)'
;MTHTEPFGAFCDIGCGLISLLPVDAISVSRISSPADRLHNGMEIRAAVRTVDPESGRIYLSMRELLGTWEENTTLFTPGQTVAGVIRSVESYGIFIELTPNLAGLAEVRDRERDLASIGHIAAVYIKSINPERMKVKLALVDSYKGNVTVPPLHYYVPQSVHHLDRWVYSPASCARVVETVFDA
;
A
#
# COMPACT_ATOMS: atom_id res chain seq x y z
N MET A 1 7.80 -10.41 12.35
CA MET A 1 8.25 -10.76 10.98
C MET A 1 9.60 -11.47 11.08
N THR A 2 9.82 -12.59 10.38
CA THR A 2 11.07 -13.39 10.51
C THR A 2 12.09 -13.09 9.40
N HIS A 3 11.74 -13.32 8.14
CA HIS A 3 12.51 -12.92 6.95
C HIS A 3 11.59 -12.55 5.76
N THR A 4 12.15 -11.86 4.76
CA THR A 4 11.47 -11.48 3.52
C THR A 4 12.09 -12.18 2.31
N GLU A 5 11.23 -12.58 1.37
CA GLU A 5 11.59 -13.09 0.04
C GLU A 5 11.00 -12.19 -1.05
N PRO A 6 11.45 -12.25 -2.31
CA PRO A 6 10.90 -11.41 -3.38
C PRO A 6 9.38 -11.54 -3.58
N PHE A 7 8.79 -12.68 -3.23
CA PHE A 7 7.35 -12.94 -3.39
C PHE A 7 6.51 -12.63 -2.13
N GLY A 8 7.12 -12.37 -0.98
CA GLY A 8 6.39 -12.14 0.26
C GLY A 8 7.26 -12.12 1.51
N ALA A 9 6.62 -11.99 2.67
CA ALA A 9 7.28 -11.99 3.96
C ALA A 9 6.78 -13.14 4.83
N PHE A 10 7.68 -13.79 5.54
CA PHE A 10 7.31 -14.83 6.50
C PHE A 10 7.13 -14.23 7.89
N CYS A 11 6.02 -14.61 8.53
CA CYS A 11 5.62 -14.09 9.82
C CYS A 11 5.38 -15.24 10.79
N ASP A 12 6.06 -15.19 11.93
CA ASP A 12 5.73 -16.02 13.08
C ASP A 12 4.46 -15.45 13.73
N ILE A 13 3.43 -16.27 13.85
CA ILE A 13 2.14 -15.92 14.46
C ILE A 13 1.95 -16.55 15.84
N GLY A 14 3.01 -17.15 16.40
CA GLY A 14 3.02 -17.83 17.69
C GLY A 14 2.98 -19.35 17.57
N CYS A 15 3.31 -20.02 18.68
CA CYS A 15 3.32 -21.48 18.79
C CYS A 15 4.18 -22.21 17.72
N GLY A 16 5.17 -21.53 17.14
CA GLY A 16 6.02 -22.07 16.07
C GLY A 16 5.34 -22.15 14.70
N LEU A 17 4.18 -21.51 14.52
CA LEU A 17 3.48 -21.45 13.25
C LEU A 17 4.04 -20.31 12.39
N ILE A 18 4.56 -20.68 11.22
CA ILE A 18 5.03 -19.73 10.21
C ILE A 18 3.93 -19.52 9.17
N SER A 19 3.60 -18.27 8.95
CA SER A 19 2.64 -17.82 7.93
C SER A 19 3.35 -17.04 6.83
N LEU A 20 2.71 -16.96 5.66
CA LEU A 20 3.17 -16.17 4.53
C LEU A 20 2.28 -14.94 4.36
N LEU A 21 2.90 -13.77 4.23
CA LEU A 21 2.29 -12.54 3.77
C LEU A 21 2.75 -12.27 2.33
N PRO A 22 1.94 -12.60 1.32
CA PRO A 22 2.26 -12.34 -0.08
C PRO A 22 2.46 -10.84 -0.37
N VAL A 23 3.30 -10.50 -1.35
CA VAL A 23 3.60 -9.10 -1.69
C VAL A 23 2.37 -8.29 -2.11
N ASP A 24 1.38 -8.91 -2.76
CA ASP A 24 0.11 -8.30 -3.18
C ASP A 24 -0.89 -8.09 -2.02
N ALA A 25 -0.63 -8.73 -0.88
CA ALA A 25 -1.42 -8.65 0.34
C ALA A 25 -0.82 -7.66 1.36
N ILE A 26 0.36 -7.09 1.09
CA ILE A 26 0.97 -6.07 1.94
C ILE A 26 0.18 -4.75 1.84
N SER A 27 -0.31 -4.41 0.64
CA SER A 27 -1.02 -3.15 0.41
C SER A 27 -1.71 -3.12 -0.95
N VAL A 28 -2.61 -2.15 -1.17
CA VAL A 28 -3.19 -1.90 -2.50
C VAL A 28 -2.21 -1.18 -3.43
N SER A 29 -1.44 -0.22 -2.92
CA SER A 29 -0.42 0.45 -3.75
C SER A 29 0.70 -0.53 -4.05
N ARG A 30 1.06 -0.64 -5.32
CA ARG A 30 2.09 -1.57 -5.78
C ARG A 30 3.45 -1.24 -5.16
N ILE A 31 4.11 -2.26 -4.63
CA ILE A 31 5.53 -2.21 -4.24
C ILE A 31 6.36 -3.17 -5.07
N SER A 32 7.65 -2.87 -5.17
CA SER A 32 8.64 -3.69 -5.87
C SER A 32 9.17 -4.82 -5.00
N SER A 33 9.26 -4.61 -3.69
CA SER A 33 9.79 -5.57 -2.74
C SER A 33 9.07 -5.48 -1.39
N PRO A 34 8.86 -6.59 -0.67
CA PRO A 34 8.39 -6.54 0.72
C PRO A 34 9.28 -5.68 1.63
N ALA A 35 10.59 -5.60 1.33
CA ALA A 35 11.55 -4.77 2.07
C ALA A 35 11.23 -3.26 1.98
N ASP A 36 10.40 -2.84 1.03
CA ASP A 36 9.95 -1.45 0.90
C ASP A 36 9.09 -0.99 2.09
N ARG A 37 8.52 -1.95 2.86
CA ARG A 37 7.67 -1.67 4.03
C ARG A 37 7.93 -2.54 5.25
N LEU A 38 8.57 -3.68 5.07
CA LEU A 38 8.78 -4.67 6.11
C LEU A 38 10.27 -4.85 6.38
N HIS A 39 10.61 -5.15 7.63
CA HIS A 39 11.97 -5.48 8.03
C HIS A 39 11.95 -6.61 9.06
N ASN A 40 13.05 -7.35 9.15
CA ASN A 40 13.19 -8.46 10.09
C ASN A 40 12.98 -7.98 11.52
N GLY A 41 12.18 -8.73 12.29
CA GLY A 41 11.81 -8.35 13.66
C GLY A 41 10.63 -7.37 13.76
N MET A 42 10.13 -6.82 12.65
CA MET A 42 8.98 -5.90 12.69
C MET A 42 7.72 -6.60 13.20
N GLU A 43 7.03 -5.97 14.14
CA GLU A 43 5.69 -6.34 14.55
C GLU A 43 4.66 -5.70 13.61
N ILE A 44 3.75 -6.51 13.09
CA ILE A 44 2.70 -6.08 12.17
C ILE A 44 1.35 -6.61 12.63
N ARG A 45 0.29 -5.90 12.26
CA ARG A 45 -1.07 -6.43 12.34
C ARG A 45 -1.47 -6.90 10.93
N ALA A 46 -2.07 -8.08 10.87
CA ALA A 46 -2.57 -8.66 9.63
C ALA A 46 -3.83 -9.47 9.90
N ALA A 47 -4.69 -9.58 8.89
CA ALA A 47 -5.80 -10.52 8.87
C ALA A 47 -5.31 -11.87 8.34
N VAL A 48 -5.89 -12.97 8.84
CA VAL A 48 -5.77 -14.27 8.20
C VAL A 48 -6.66 -14.25 6.97
N ARG A 49 -6.06 -14.39 5.79
CA ARG A 49 -6.78 -14.36 4.51
C ARG A 49 -7.25 -15.74 4.09
N THR A 50 -6.39 -16.75 4.26
CA THR A 50 -6.70 -18.13 3.87
C THR A 50 -5.88 -19.08 4.72
N VAL A 51 -6.49 -20.19 5.12
CA VAL A 51 -5.80 -21.34 5.70
C VAL A 51 -5.98 -22.49 4.74
N ASP A 52 -4.87 -23.01 4.22
CA ASP A 52 -4.88 -24.20 3.38
C ASP A 52 -4.87 -25.44 4.29
N PRO A 53 -5.97 -26.22 4.36
CA PRO A 53 -6.06 -27.37 5.24
C PRO A 53 -5.20 -28.56 4.77
N GLU A 54 -4.84 -28.64 3.48
CA GLU A 54 -4.04 -29.73 2.95
C GLU A 54 -2.56 -29.52 3.26
N SER A 55 -2.06 -28.30 3.04
CA SER A 55 -0.66 -27.97 3.28
C SER A 55 -0.37 -27.40 4.67
N GLY A 56 -1.41 -27.05 5.44
CA GLY A 56 -1.31 -26.36 6.72
C GLY A 56 -0.80 -24.92 6.62
N ARG A 57 -0.72 -24.36 5.40
CA ARG A 57 -0.18 -23.01 5.18
C ARG A 57 -1.20 -21.93 5.53
N ILE A 58 -0.72 -20.91 6.23
CA ILE A 58 -1.53 -19.76 6.62
C ILE A 58 -1.07 -18.56 5.80
N TYR A 59 -2.01 -17.94 5.09
CA TYR A 59 -1.79 -16.75 4.30
C TYR A 59 -2.36 -15.54 5.03
N LEU A 60 -1.55 -14.50 5.18
CA LEU A 60 -1.92 -13.25 5.84
C LEU A 60 -2.15 -12.13 4.83
N SER A 61 -2.82 -11.08 5.28
CA SER A 61 -2.97 -9.83 4.54
C SER A 61 -2.96 -8.62 5.47
N MET A 62 -2.17 -7.61 5.13
CA MET A 62 -2.14 -6.31 5.83
C MET A 62 -3.03 -5.28 5.15
N ARG A 63 -3.28 -5.47 3.84
CA ARG A 63 -3.97 -4.53 2.97
C ARG A 63 -5.30 -4.04 3.54
N GLU A 64 -6.12 -4.93 4.08
CA GLU A 64 -7.44 -4.60 4.61
C GLU A 64 -7.36 -3.73 5.88
N LEU A 65 -6.26 -3.84 6.63
CA LEU A 65 -6.06 -3.05 7.86
C LEU A 65 -5.50 -1.65 7.58
N LEU A 66 -4.97 -1.42 6.39
CA LEU A 66 -4.36 -0.15 5.96
C LEU A 66 -5.37 0.84 5.36
N GLY A 67 -6.67 0.55 5.50
CA GLY A 67 -7.77 1.44 5.17
C GLY A 67 -8.19 1.41 3.71
N THR A 68 -9.44 1.79 3.48
CA THR A 68 -10.07 1.95 2.17
C THR A 68 -9.45 3.11 1.39
N TRP A 69 -9.85 3.25 0.12
CA TRP A 69 -9.43 4.39 -0.69
C TRP A 69 -9.90 5.70 -0.05
N GLU A 70 -11.16 5.76 0.41
CA GLU A 70 -11.74 6.98 0.99
C GLU A 70 -11.01 7.36 2.28
N GLU A 71 -10.83 6.41 3.21
CA GLU A 71 -10.10 6.60 4.47
C GLU A 71 -8.69 7.15 4.27
N ASN A 72 -7.96 6.65 3.25
CA ASN A 72 -6.64 7.19 2.95
C ASN A 72 -6.70 8.56 2.29
N THR A 73 -7.70 8.83 1.44
CA THR A 73 -7.85 10.14 0.79
C THR A 73 -8.26 11.25 1.75
N THR A 74 -8.90 10.95 2.89
CA THR A 74 -9.27 12.00 3.87
C THR A 74 -8.05 12.70 4.48
N LEU A 75 -6.87 12.08 4.40
CA LEU A 75 -5.61 12.70 4.80
C LEU A 75 -5.16 13.81 3.85
N PHE A 76 -5.82 13.96 2.70
CA PHE A 76 -5.37 14.83 1.63
C PHE A 76 -6.45 15.75 1.07
N THR A 77 -6.06 16.96 0.69
CA THR A 77 -6.92 17.95 0.02
C THR A 77 -6.29 18.39 -1.31
N PRO A 78 -7.05 18.55 -2.41
CA PRO A 78 -6.53 19.15 -3.63
C PRO A 78 -5.94 20.54 -3.37
N GLY A 79 -4.83 20.86 -4.02
CA GLY A 79 -4.15 22.15 -3.87
C GLY A 79 -2.98 22.16 -2.89
N GLN A 80 -2.75 21.08 -2.14
CA GLN A 80 -1.59 20.98 -1.25
C GLN A 80 -0.41 20.24 -1.89
N THR A 81 0.78 20.50 -1.36
CA THR A 81 2.01 19.74 -1.68
C THR A 81 2.34 18.80 -0.53
N VAL A 82 2.57 17.53 -0.83
CA VAL A 82 2.90 16.49 0.16
C VAL A 82 4.11 15.68 -0.29
N ALA A 83 4.71 14.95 0.66
CA ALA A 83 5.71 13.95 0.34
C ALA A 83 5.04 12.64 -0.08
N GLY A 84 5.69 11.93 -1.00
CA GLY A 84 5.35 10.57 -1.40
C GLY A 84 6.59 9.80 -1.83
N VAL A 85 6.43 8.51 -2.11
CA VAL A 85 7.52 7.64 -2.55
C VAL A 85 7.27 7.22 -3.99
N ILE A 86 8.27 7.40 -4.87
CA ILE A 86 8.17 6.94 -6.26
C ILE A 86 8.22 5.42 -6.28
N ARG A 87 7.14 4.78 -6.74
CA ARG A 87 7.01 3.32 -6.80
C ARG A 87 7.25 2.76 -8.21
N SER A 88 6.85 3.49 -9.25
CA SER A 88 7.18 3.15 -10.63
C SER A 88 7.31 4.39 -11.50
N VAL A 89 8.15 4.29 -12.52
CA VAL A 89 8.33 5.31 -13.56
C VAL A 89 8.04 4.65 -14.90
N GLU A 90 6.93 5.01 -15.51
CA GLU A 90 6.51 4.49 -16.81
C GLU A 90 6.74 5.54 -17.91
N SER A 91 6.53 5.15 -19.17
CA SER A 91 6.61 6.10 -20.29
C SER A 91 5.57 7.22 -20.18
N TYR A 92 4.37 6.89 -19.70
CA TYR A 92 3.21 7.79 -19.62
C TYR A 92 3.06 8.53 -18.29
N GLY A 93 3.80 8.15 -17.24
CA GLY A 93 3.57 8.71 -15.91
C GLY A 93 4.45 8.11 -14.81
N ILE A 94 4.51 8.81 -13.68
CA ILE A 94 5.20 8.39 -12.46
C ILE A 94 4.15 8.05 -11.40
N PHE A 95 4.22 6.83 -10.87
CA PHE A 95 3.35 6.38 -9.78
C PHE A 95 4.01 6.71 -8.45
N ILE A 96 3.32 7.53 -7.67
CA ILE A 96 3.83 8.05 -6.41
C ILE A 96 2.86 7.63 -5.31
N GLU A 97 3.38 6.86 -4.37
CA GLU A 97 2.65 6.43 -3.19
C GLU A 97 2.57 7.56 -2.18
N LEU A 98 1.36 7.93 -1.77
CA LEU A 98 1.10 8.89 -0.71
C LEU A 98 0.95 8.19 0.63
N THR A 99 0.30 7.02 0.62
CA THR A 99 0.20 6.09 1.75
C THR A 99 0.19 4.65 1.23
N PRO A 100 0.45 3.61 2.06
CA PRO A 100 0.49 2.22 1.59
C PRO A 100 -0.70 1.79 0.72
N ASN A 101 -1.91 2.30 0.99
CA ASN A 101 -3.11 2.01 0.21
C ASN A 101 -3.55 3.15 -0.72
N LEU A 102 -2.78 4.21 -0.90
CA LEU A 102 -3.11 5.30 -1.82
C LEU A 102 -1.90 5.73 -2.65
N ALA A 103 -2.02 5.59 -3.97
CA ALA A 103 -1.06 6.10 -4.92
C ALA A 103 -1.73 7.05 -5.93
N GLY A 104 -0.95 8.03 -6.38
CA GLY A 104 -1.34 8.95 -7.44
C GLY A 104 -0.44 8.82 -8.67
N LEU A 105 -0.90 9.42 -9.76
CA LEU A 105 -0.19 9.47 -11.03
C LEU A 105 0.21 10.91 -11.32
N ALA A 106 1.51 11.15 -11.46
CA ALA A 106 2.04 12.36 -12.08
C ALA A 106 2.28 12.08 -13.57
N GLU A 107 1.83 12.97 -14.46
CA GLU A 107 2.18 12.91 -15.88
C GLU A 107 3.67 13.23 -16.05
N VAL A 108 4.39 12.47 -16.88
CA VAL A 108 5.81 12.75 -17.15
C VAL A 108 5.92 13.91 -18.13
N ARG A 109 6.65 14.96 -17.75
CA ARG A 109 7.24 15.91 -18.70
C ARG A 109 8.69 15.52 -18.95
N ASP A 110 9.23 15.80 -20.14
CA ASP A 110 10.58 15.36 -20.52
C ASP A 110 11.67 15.71 -19.49
N ARG A 111 11.53 16.87 -18.82
CA ARG A 111 12.47 17.35 -17.81
C ARG A 111 12.36 16.65 -16.44
N GLU A 112 11.24 15.99 -16.18
CA GLU A 112 10.93 15.34 -14.88
C GLU A 112 11.36 13.87 -14.85
N ARG A 113 11.59 13.26 -16.03
CA ARG A 113 12.03 11.86 -16.14
C ARG A 113 13.39 11.65 -15.46
N ASP A 114 14.31 12.59 -15.62
CA ASP A 114 15.65 12.50 -15.05
C ASP A 114 15.66 12.68 -13.52
N LEU A 115 14.62 13.30 -12.96
CA LEU A 115 14.46 13.49 -11.53
C LEU A 115 13.88 12.24 -10.86
N ALA A 116 13.01 11.52 -11.57
CA ALA A 116 12.25 10.41 -11.02
C ALA A 116 13.04 9.09 -11.00
N SER A 117 13.37 8.61 -9.80
CA SER A 117 13.92 7.27 -9.58
C SER A 117 13.11 6.49 -8.56
N ILE A 118 12.96 5.19 -8.76
CA ILE A 118 12.22 4.31 -7.85
C ILE A 118 12.85 4.36 -6.45
N GLY A 119 12.00 4.46 -5.43
CA GLY A 119 12.40 4.57 -4.02
C GLY A 119 12.78 5.98 -3.58
N HIS A 120 12.91 6.95 -4.48
CA HIS A 120 13.12 8.35 -4.08
C HIS A 120 11.88 8.94 -3.41
N ILE A 121 12.14 9.89 -2.52
CA ILE A 121 11.08 10.73 -1.94
C ILE A 121 10.79 11.84 -2.95
N ALA A 122 9.50 12.02 -3.24
CA ALA A 122 9.00 13.04 -4.15
C ALA A 122 8.13 14.04 -3.39
N ALA A 123 8.37 15.33 -3.61
CA ALA A 123 7.43 16.37 -3.28
C ALA A 123 6.42 16.48 -4.44
N VAL A 124 5.14 16.30 -4.14
CA VAL A 124 4.07 16.25 -5.15
C VAL A 124 2.94 17.18 -4.81
N TYR A 125 2.48 17.92 -5.82
CA TYR A 125 1.30 18.75 -5.74
C TYR A 125 0.06 17.96 -6.14
N ILE A 126 -0.97 17.95 -5.29
CA ILE A 126 -2.22 17.24 -5.54
C ILE A 126 -3.12 18.12 -6.41
N LYS A 127 -3.24 17.76 -7.70
CA LYS A 127 -4.10 18.51 -8.64
C LYS A 127 -5.58 18.20 -8.44
N SER A 128 -5.92 16.93 -8.30
CA SER A 128 -7.31 16.49 -8.15
C SER A 128 -7.40 15.08 -7.57
N ILE A 129 -8.45 14.81 -6.80
CA ILE A 129 -8.80 13.50 -6.27
C ILE A 129 -10.16 13.13 -6.87
N ASN A 130 -10.26 11.98 -7.55
CA ASN A 130 -11.47 11.50 -8.21
C ASN A 130 -11.87 10.12 -7.66
N PRO A 131 -12.91 10.04 -6.80
CA PRO A 131 -13.37 8.79 -6.19
C PRO A 131 -14.00 7.82 -7.19
N GLU A 132 -14.77 8.31 -8.16
CA GLU A 132 -15.44 7.48 -9.17
C GLU A 132 -14.48 6.62 -10.00
N ARG A 133 -13.23 7.08 -10.15
CA ARG A 133 -12.17 6.36 -10.88
C ARG A 133 -11.06 5.85 -9.98
N MET A 134 -11.12 6.11 -8.66
CA MET A 134 -10.02 5.90 -7.72
C MET A 134 -8.69 6.50 -8.21
N LYS A 135 -8.73 7.73 -8.74
CA LYS A 135 -7.55 8.40 -9.32
C LYS A 135 -7.17 9.65 -8.54
N VAL A 136 -5.92 9.72 -8.12
CA VAL A 136 -5.28 10.95 -7.63
C VAL A 136 -4.33 11.45 -8.71
N LYS A 137 -4.60 12.66 -9.23
CA LYS A 137 -3.71 13.33 -10.20
C LYS A 137 -2.70 14.18 -9.46
N LEU A 138 -1.43 13.98 -9.78
CA LEU A 138 -0.30 14.65 -9.14
C LEU A 138 0.46 15.51 -10.15
N ALA A 139 1.25 16.45 -9.64
CA ALA A 139 2.38 17.07 -10.33
C ALA A 139 3.63 16.80 -9.51
N LEU A 140 4.68 16.28 -10.15
CA LEU A 140 5.99 16.20 -9.50
C LEU A 140 6.54 17.63 -9.36
N VAL A 141 6.90 18.02 -8.14
CA VAL A 141 7.55 19.31 -7.87
C VAL A 141 9.05 19.11 -7.85
N ASP A 142 9.50 18.13 -7.07
CA ASP A 142 10.91 17.76 -6.93
C ASP A 142 11.01 16.33 -6.40
N SER A 143 12.18 15.71 -6.52
CA SER A 143 12.49 14.42 -5.90
C SER A 143 13.95 14.30 -5.54
N TYR A 144 14.21 13.64 -4.42
CA TYR A 144 15.55 13.47 -3.89
C TYR A 144 15.79 12.05 -3.39
N LYS A 145 17.06 11.65 -3.42
CA LYS A 145 17.51 10.41 -2.81
C LYS A 145 17.52 10.59 -1.30
N GLY A 146 16.46 10.14 -0.65
CA GLY A 146 16.36 10.05 0.79
C GLY A 146 16.28 8.60 1.24
N ASN A 147 16.71 8.31 2.46
CA ASN A 147 16.27 7.09 3.10
C ASN A 147 14.78 7.26 3.40
N VAL A 148 13.94 6.44 2.78
CA VAL A 148 12.56 6.29 3.20
C VAL A 148 12.61 5.60 4.56
N THR A 149 12.58 6.37 5.65
CA THR A 149 12.20 5.80 6.93
C THR A 149 10.79 5.29 6.77
N VAL A 150 10.58 3.98 6.92
CA VAL A 150 9.25 3.38 6.87
C VAL A 150 8.44 4.07 7.98
N PRO A 151 7.45 4.93 7.64
CA PRO A 151 6.66 5.58 8.67
C PRO A 151 5.87 4.49 9.42
N PRO A 152 5.55 4.70 10.71
CA PRO A 152 4.70 3.78 11.44
C PRO A 152 3.42 3.51 10.67
N LEU A 153 3.03 2.23 10.57
CA LEU A 153 1.82 1.84 9.87
C LEU A 153 0.60 2.35 10.64
N HIS A 154 -0.25 3.10 9.95
CA HIS A 154 -1.55 3.48 10.48
C HIS A 154 -2.58 2.40 10.13
N TYR A 155 -3.11 1.75 11.15
CA TYR A 155 -4.15 0.73 11.01
C TYR A 155 -5.51 1.35 11.25
N TYR A 156 -6.42 1.24 10.27
CA TYR A 156 -7.78 1.77 10.35
C TYR A 156 -8.74 0.84 11.09
N VAL A 157 -8.36 -0.43 11.27
CA VAL A 157 -9.16 -1.42 12.00
C VAL A 157 -8.87 -1.31 13.51
N PRO A 158 -9.89 -1.04 14.36
CA PRO A 158 -9.73 -0.97 15.80
C PRO A 158 -9.11 -2.25 16.39
N GLN A 159 -8.47 -2.13 17.56
CA GLN A 159 -7.90 -3.29 18.26
C GLN A 159 -8.97 -4.30 18.73
N SER A 160 -10.20 -3.85 18.93
CA SER A 160 -11.35 -4.68 19.33
C SER A 160 -11.94 -5.53 18.20
N VAL A 161 -11.56 -5.27 16.94
CA VAL A 161 -12.05 -6.05 15.80
C VAL A 161 -11.13 -7.25 15.61
N HIS A 162 -11.68 -8.44 15.81
CA HIS A 162 -10.95 -9.71 15.72
C HIS A 162 -11.37 -10.56 14.51
N HIS A 163 -12.41 -10.14 13.78
CA HIS A 163 -12.96 -10.85 12.64
C HIS A 163 -13.37 -9.87 11.53
N LEU A 164 -13.12 -10.24 10.28
CA LEU A 164 -13.50 -9.48 9.09
C LEU A 164 -14.22 -10.46 8.16
N ASP A 165 -15.51 -10.24 7.88
CA ASP A 165 -16.23 -11.04 6.88
C ASP A 165 -15.99 -10.52 5.46
N ARG A 166 -15.97 -9.20 5.33
CA ARG A 166 -15.85 -8.49 4.05
C ARG A 166 -15.19 -7.15 4.25
N TRP A 167 -14.33 -6.78 3.31
CA TRP A 167 -13.71 -5.46 3.23
C TRP A 167 -13.83 -4.93 1.82
N VAL A 168 -14.36 -3.71 1.68
CA VAL A 168 -14.51 -3.04 0.38
C VAL A 168 -13.57 -1.86 0.34
N TYR A 169 -12.58 -1.91 -0.55
CA TYR A 169 -11.59 -0.86 -0.71
C TYR A 169 -12.13 0.34 -1.50
N SER A 170 -12.94 0.06 -2.52
CA SER A 170 -13.41 1.06 -3.48
C SER A 170 -14.52 1.94 -2.90
N PRO A 171 -14.55 3.26 -3.22
CA PRO A 171 -15.67 4.12 -2.87
C PRO A 171 -16.98 3.63 -3.48
N ALA A 172 -18.11 3.90 -2.82
CA ALA A 172 -19.43 3.52 -3.32
C ALA A 172 -19.77 4.12 -4.70
N SER A 173 -19.17 5.26 -5.05
CA SER A 173 -19.34 5.93 -6.34
C SER A 173 -18.49 5.32 -7.47
N CYS A 174 -17.63 4.35 -7.18
CA CYS A 174 -16.74 3.75 -8.16
C CYS A 174 -17.41 2.54 -8.84
N ALA A 175 -17.41 2.55 -10.18
CA ALA A 175 -17.97 1.43 -10.96
C ALA A 175 -17.19 0.12 -10.78
N ARG A 176 -15.88 0.21 -10.48
CA ARG A 176 -15.04 -0.96 -10.21
C ARG A 176 -14.98 -1.19 -8.72
N VAL A 177 -15.53 -2.31 -8.28
CA VAL A 177 -15.44 -2.77 -6.88
C VAL A 177 -14.17 -3.58 -6.69
N VAL A 178 -13.31 -3.13 -5.78
CA VAL A 178 -12.20 -3.91 -5.23
C VAL A 178 -12.59 -4.27 -3.80
N GLU A 179 -12.66 -5.57 -3.54
CA GLU A 179 -13.05 -6.09 -2.25
C GLU A 179 -12.31 -7.37 -1.90
N THR A 180 -12.38 -7.73 -0.62
CA THR A 180 -11.96 -9.03 -0.09
C THR A 180 -13.12 -9.59 0.70
N VAL A 181 -13.52 -10.81 0.37
CA VAL A 181 -14.45 -11.61 1.16
C VAL A 181 -13.59 -12.67 1.84
N PHE A 182 -13.69 -12.75 3.16
CA PHE A 182 -12.99 -13.76 3.94
C PHE A 182 -13.92 -14.96 4.04
N ASP A 183 -13.57 -16.04 3.34
CA ASP A 183 -14.30 -17.29 3.47
C ASP A 183 -14.05 -17.88 4.87
N ALA A 184 -15.13 -18.33 5.51
CA ALA A 184 -15.12 -18.94 6.84
C ALA A 184 -14.71 -20.42 6.82
#